data_AF-A0A3N5IRT9-F1
#
_entry.id   AF-A0A3N5IRT9-F1
#
_cell.length_a   1.000
_cell.length_b   1.000
_cell.length_c   1.000
_cell.angle_alpha   90.00
_cell.angle_beta   90.00
_cell.angle_gamma   90.00
#
_symmetry.space_group_name_H-M   'P 1'
#
loop_
_entity.id
_entity.type
_entity.pdbx_description
1 polymer ?
#
loop_
_entity_poly.entity_id
_entity_poly.type
_entity_poly.pdbx_seq_one_letter_code
_entity_poly.pdbx_strand_id
1 'polypeptide(L)'
;MAGDRILLDHGSRGRSSHDLIARTVLPYFQNVFLNDLNDSAALDLEGVRLAFTTDSYVVDPIFFPGGDIGSLAICGTVNDLAMRGADPRYLSLGFILEEGFLLSDLERILGSMAEAAREAGVHVVTGDTKVV
;
A
#
# COMPACT_ATOMS: atom_id res chain seq x y z
N MET A 1 28.18 8.06 -8.08
CA MET A 1 26.92 8.57 -8.65
C MET A 1 25.88 7.49 -8.45
N ALA A 2 24.71 7.80 -7.89
CA ALA A 2 23.57 6.88 -7.99
C ALA A 2 23.36 6.64 -9.50
N GLY A 3 23.30 5.39 -9.95
CA GLY A 3 23.24 5.08 -11.37
C GLY A 3 21.99 5.66 -12.04
N ASP A 4 22.06 5.97 -13.33
CA ASP A 4 20.96 6.53 -14.15
C ASP A 4 19.74 5.58 -14.32
N ARG A 5 19.62 4.54 -13.50
CA ARG A 5 18.62 3.48 -13.66
C ARG A 5 18.04 3.06 -12.31
N ILE A 6 16.73 2.80 -12.30
CA ILE A 6 16.06 2.16 -11.18
C ILE A 6 16.42 0.68 -11.16
N LEU A 7 16.78 0.16 -9.98
CA LEU A 7 17.14 -1.23 -9.74
C LEU A 7 16.16 -1.83 -8.73
N LEU A 8 16.10 -3.17 -8.66
CA LEU A 8 15.25 -3.89 -7.70
C LEU A 8 15.52 -3.48 -6.24
N ASP A 9 16.78 -3.19 -5.89
CA ASP A 9 17.15 -2.77 -4.53
C ASP A 9 16.53 -1.42 -4.11
N HIS A 10 16.09 -0.58 -5.07
CA HIS A 10 15.36 0.63 -4.72
C HIS A 10 13.92 0.35 -4.22
N GLY A 11 13.40 -0.87 -4.44
CA GLY A 11 12.09 -1.32 -3.95
C GLY A 11 12.14 -2.12 -2.65
N SER A 12 13.31 -2.36 -2.07
CA SER A 12 13.50 -3.29 -0.94
C SER A 12 13.10 -2.73 0.43
N ARG A 13 12.50 -1.52 0.50
CA ARG A 13 12.26 -0.73 1.74
C ARG A 13 13.53 -0.50 2.60
N GLY A 14 14.72 -0.79 2.07
CA GLY A 14 16.01 -0.60 2.76
C GLY A 14 16.62 0.79 2.54
N ARG A 15 17.92 0.92 2.86
CA ARG A 15 18.66 2.19 2.71
C ARG A 15 18.60 2.74 1.29
N SER A 16 18.75 1.88 0.27
CA SER A 16 18.70 2.29 -1.14
C SER A 16 17.33 2.85 -1.55
N SER A 17 16.25 2.30 -0.99
CA SER A 17 14.89 2.82 -1.19
C SER A 17 14.71 4.19 -0.53
N HIS A 18 15.16 4.33 0.72
CA HIS A 18 15.13 5.60 1.43
C HIS A 18 15.96 6.69 0.73
N ASP A 19 17.15 6.35 0.25
CA ASP A 19 18.01 7.25 -0.51
C ASP A 19 17.36 7.69 -1.84
N LEU A 20 16.69 6.77 -2.55
CA LEU A 20 15.94 7.12 -3.77
C LEU A 20 14.82 8.12 -3.46
N ILE A 21 14.01 7.85 -2.42
CA ILE A 21 12.90 8.73 -2.05
C ILE A 21 13.43 10.11 -1.64
N ALA A 22 14.41 10.17 -0.74
CA ALA A 22 14.95 11.43 -0.21
C ALA A 22 15.63 12.28 -1.30
N ARG A 23 16.33 11.66 -2.26
CA ARG A 23 17.12 12.37 -3.28
C ARG A 23 16.36 12.65 -4.56
N THR A 24 15.38 11.82 -4.91
CA THR A 24 14.71 11.89 -6.22
C THR A 24 13.24 12.27 -6.11
N VAL A 25 12.49 11.73 -5.15
CA VAL A 25 11.05 12.01 -5.02
C VAL A 25 10.83 13.28 -4.21
N LEU A 26 11.44 13.36 -3.03
CA LEU A 26 11.19 14.42 -2.07
C LEU A 26 11.41 15.83 -2.64
N PRO A 27 12.48 16.14 -3.41
CA PRO A 27 12.69 17.50 -3.93
C PRO A 27 11.55 18.06 -4.79
N TYR A 28 10.73 17.21 -5.41
CA TYR A 28 9.58 17.64 -6.22
C TYR A 28 8.30 17.84 -5.39
N PHE A 29 8.20 17.19 -4.24
CA PHE A 29 6.95 17.12 -3.46
C PHE A 29 7.13 17.56 -2.00
N GLN A 30 8.21 18.29 -1.67
CA GLN A 30 8.51 18.72 -0.31
C GLN A 30 7.31 19.44 0.33
N ASN A 31 6.89 18.94 1.49
CA ASN A 31 5.85 19.55 2.30
C ASN A 31 5.93 19.02 3.73
N VAL A 32 5.23 19.69 4.65
CA VAL A 32 5.28 19.38 6.09
C VAL A 32 4.82 17.96 6.44
N PHE A 33 4.05 17.29 5.57
CA PHE A 33 3.54 15.94 5.81
C PHE A 33 4.50 14.86 5.29
N LEU A 34 5.08 15.07 4.10
CA LEU A 34 5.93 14.08 3.44
C LEU A 34 7.37 14.07 3.96
N ASN A 35 7.86 15.19 4.52
CA ASN A 35 9.25 15.33 4.98
C ASN A 35 9.65 14.33 6.08
N ASP A 36 8.69 13.82 6.85
CA ASP A 36 8.94 12.85 7.92
C ASP A 36 9.20 11.43 7.40
N LEU A 37 8.82 11.12 6.15
CA LEU A 37 9.00 9.81 5.50
C LEU A 37 8.53 8.61 6.35
N ASN A 38 7.46 8.78 7.13
CA ASN A 38 6.80 7.71 7.88
C ASN A 38 5.88 6.89 6.97
N ASP A 39 5.45 5.70 7.45
CA ASP A 39 4.51 4.82 6.74
C ASP A 39 3.11 5.43 6.54
N SER A 40 2.79 6.53 7.24
CA SER A 40 1.55 7.28 7.04
C SER A 40 1.73 8.77 7.36
N ALA A 41 0.98 9.61 6.64
CA ALA A 41 0.85 11.03 6.93
C ALA A 41 -0.21 11.25 8.02
N ALA A 42 0.04 12.20 8.92
CA ALA A 42 -0.97 12.69 9.86
C ALA A 42 -1.51 14.03 9.35
N LEU A 43 -2.79 14.04 8.95
CA LEU A 43 -3.49 15.21 8.43
C LEU A 43 -4.39 15.80 9.51
N ASP A 44 -4.41 17.11 9.66
CA ASP A 44 -5.37 17.82 10.49
C ASP A 44 -6.39 18.51 9.58
N LEU A 45 -7.62 18.01 9.60
CA LEU A 45 -8.75 18.57 8.86
C LEU A 45 -9.74 19.16 9.85
N GLU A 46 -9.64 20.47 10.08
CA GLU A 46 -10.55 21.23 10.96
C GLU A 46 -10.68 20.62 12.37
N GLY A 47 -9.56 20.15 12.95
CA GLY A 47 -9.51 19.53 14.27
C GLY A 47 -9.74 18.02 14.28
N VAL A 48 -10.00 17.42 13.13
CA VAL A 48 -10.03 15.97 12.95
C VAL A 48 -8.65 15.49 12.47
N ARG A 49 -7.99 14.68 13.29
CA ARG A 49 -6.72 14.06 12.91
C ARG A 49 -6.96 12.75 12.16
N LEU A 50 -6.48 12.68 10.93
CA LEU A 50 -6.57 11.51 10.06
C LEU A 50 -5.17 10.96 9.78
N ALA A 51 -5.00 9.65 9.89
CA ALA A 51 -3.87 8.97 9.28
C ALA A 51 -4.21 8.63 7.83
N PHE A 52 -3.30 8.91 6.91
CA PHE A 52 -3.45 8.63 5.49
C PHE A 52 -2.21 7.91 4.97
N THR A 53 -2.40 6.78 4.31
CA THR A 53 -1.32 5.96 3.76
C THR A 53 -1.75 5.33 2.43
N THR A 54 -0.77 4.84 1.69
CA THR A 54 -0.95 4.03 0.50
C THR A 54 0.20 3.05 0.40
N ASP A 55 -0.08 1.88 -0.16
CA ASP A 55 0.93 0.88 -0.44
C ASP A 55 0.56 0.12 -1.72
N SER A 56 1.55 -0.48 -2.37
CA SER A 56 1.35 -1.30 -3.56
C SER A 56 1.96 -2.66 -3.32
N TYR A 57 1.18 -3.69 -3.59
CA TYR A 57 1.53 -5.07 -3.27
C TYR A 57 1.91 -5.80 -4.55
N VAL A 58 3.15 -6.28 -4.61
CA VAL A 58 3.74 -6.93 -5.79
C VAL A 58 4.42 -8.25 -5.41
N VAL A 59 3.90 -8.92 -4.39
CA VAL A 59 4.46 -10.18 -3.88
C VAL A 59 4.38 -11.29 -4.93
N ASP A 60 5.45 -12.05 -5.04
CA ASP A 60 5.56 -13.23 -5.91
C ASP A 60 6.14 -14.40 -5.09
N PRO A 61 5.43 -15.55 -4.99
CA PRO A 61 4.13 -15.85 -5.59
C PRO A 61 2.97 -15.08 -4.96
N ILE A 62 1.89 -14.87 -5.71
CA ILE A 62 0.67 -14.19 -5.21
C ILE A 62 -0.13 -15.01 -4.19
N PHE A 63 0.10 -16.33 -4.13
CA PHE A 63 -0.41 -17.23 -3.10
C PHE A 63 0.76 -17.89 -2.38
N PHE A 64 0.79 -17.83 -1.05
CA PHE A 64 1.91 -18.31 -0.25
C PHE A 64 1.45 -18.96 1.06
N PRO A 65 2.31 -19.72 1.76
CA PRO A 65 1.96 -20.27 3.07
C PRO A 65 1.58 -19.14 4.05
N GLY A 66 0.34 -19.16 4.54
CA GLY A 66 -0.17 -18.18 5.49
C GLY A 66 -0.96 -17.02 4.89
N GLY A 67 -1.08 -16.92 3.57
CA GLY A 67 -1.91 -15.88 2.95
C GLY A 67 -1.79 -15.76 1.43
N ASP A 68 -2.19 -14.61 0.94
CA ASP A 68 -2.11 -14.22 -0.46
C ASP A 68 -1.96 -12.71 -0.58
N ILE A 69 -1.73 -12.24 -1.81
CA ILE A 69 -1.59 -10.81 -2.13
C ILE A 69 -2.80 -9.97 -1.64
N GLY A 70 -4.00 -10.55 -1.59
CA GLY A 70 -5.22 -9.89 -1.15
C GLY A 70 -5.22 -9.62 0.35
N SER A 71 -5.11 -10.68 1.16
CA SER A 71 -4.97 -10.55 2.62
C SER A 71 -3.79 -9.66 3.01
N LEU A 72 -2.65 -9.78 2.32
CA LEU A 72 -1.49 -8.92 2.51
C LEU A 72 -1.82 -7.45 2.24
N ALA A 73 -2.56 -7.15 1.18
CA ALA A 73 -2.91 -5.78 0.81
C ALA A 73 -3.76 -5.09 1.89
N ILE A 74 -4.74 -5.81 2.44
CA ILE A 74 -5.58 -5.30 3.52
C ILE A 74 -4.76 -5.14 4.80
N CYS A 75 -4.11 -6.21 5.25
CA CYS A 75 -3.38 -6.22 6.52
C CYS A 75 -2.22 -5.21 6.53
N GLY A 76 -1.48 -5.08 5.44
CA GLY A 76 -0.39 -4.11 5.33
C GLY A 76 -0.88 -2.67 5.51
N THR A 77 -1.91 -2.28 4.76
CA THR A 77 -2.45 -0.91 4.82
C THR A 77 -3.09 -0.62 6.18
N VAL A 78 -3.80 -1.60 6.75
CA VAL A 78 -4.35 -1.49 8.12
C VAL A 78 -3.23 -1.31 9.15
N ASN A 79 -2.13 -2.05 9.03
CA ASN A 79 -1.00 -1.95 9.95
C ASN A 79 -0.31 -0.59 9.87
N ASP A 80 -0.11 -0.04 8.67
CA ASP A 80 0.51 1.29 8.50
C ASP A 80 -0.32 2.41 9.17
N LEU A 81 -1.65 2.29 9.12
CA LEU A 81 -2.57 3.18 9.84
C LEU A 81 -2.48 2.95 11.36
N ALA A 82 -2.53 1.69 11.80
CA ALA A 82 -2.51 1.33 13.21
C ALA A 82 -1.20 1.72 13.91
N MET A 83 -0.04 1.59 13.23
CA MET A 83 1.26 2.02 13.74
C MET A 83 1.35 3.52 14.00
N ARG A 84 0.48 4.32 13.37
CA ARG A 84 0.34 5.77 13.65
C ARG A 84 -0.61 6.07 14.81
N GLY A 85 -1.15 5.04 15.46
CA GLY A 85 -2.14 5.15 16.52
C GLY A 85 -3.54 5.54 16.01
N ALA A 86 -3.80 5.39 14.71
CA ALA A 86 -5.12 5.60 14.15
C ALA A 86 -6.02 4.38 14.38
N ASP A 87 -7.33 4.62 14.34
CA ASP A 87 -8.36 3.59 14.25
C ASP A 87 -8.74 3.44 12.76
N PRO A 88 -8.28 2.39 12.06
CA PRO A 88 -8.53 2.23 10.63
C PRO A 88 -10.03 2.06 10.36
N ARG A 89 -10.57 2.79 9.37
CA ARG A 89 -12.01 2.74 9.04
C ARG A 89 -12.29 2.40 7.59
N TYR A 90 -11.51 2.96 6.67
CA TYR A 90 -11.80 2.92 5.25
C TYR A 90 -10.55 2.66 4.43
N LEU A 91 -10.71 1.86 3.37
CA LEU A 91 -9.67 1.53 2.40
C LEU A 91 -10.20 1.79 0.97
N SER A 92 -9.29 2.09 0.06
CA SER A 92 -9.53 2.02 -1.38
C SER A 92 -8.77 0.84 -2.00
N LEU A 93 -9.28 0.25 -3.08
CA LEU A 93 -8.56 -0.81 -3.81
C LEU A 93 -8.24 -0.39 -5.24
N GLY A 94 -6.98 -0.56 -5.64
CA GLY A 94 -6.55 -0.37 -7.03
C GLY A 94 -5.98 -1.67 -7.58
N PHE A 95 -6.58 -2.21 -8.65
CA PHE A 95 -6.12 -3.42 -9.31
C PHE A 95 -5.45 -3.09 -10.65
N ILE A 96 -4.27 -3.67 -10.86
CA ILE A 96 -3.64 -3.80 -12.17
C ILE A 96 -3.53 -5.29 -12.44
N LEU A 97 -4.26 -5.78 -13.43
CA LEU A 97 -4.37 -7.19 -13.79
C LEU A 97 -3.74 -7.43 -15.16
N GLU A 98 -3.03 -8.53 -15.33
CA GLU A 98 -2.48 -8.93 -16.63
C GLU A 98 -3.57 -9.60 -17.49
N GLU A 99 -3.56 -9.36 -18.80
CA GLU A 99 -4.42 -10.09 -19.74
C GLU A 99 -4.24 -11.61 -19.58
N GLY A 100 -5.36 -12.34 -19.46
CA GLY A 100 -5.37 -13.79 -19.28
C GLY A 100 -5.25 -14.25 -17.83
N PHE A 101 -5.20 -13.33 -16.86
CA PHE A 101 -5.29 -13.68 -15.44
C PHE A 101 -6.59 -14.45 -15.13
N LEU A 102 -6.47 -15.53 -14.35
CA LEU A 102 -7.61 -16.40 -14.07
C LEU A 102 -8.62 -15.68 -13.18
N LEU A 103 -9.87 -15.62 -13.65
CA LEU A 103 -10.97 -15.03 -12.88
C LEU A 103 -11.16 -15.75 -11.53
N SER A 104 -10.99 -17.08 -11.51
CA SER A 104 -11.06 -17.87 -10.27
C SER A 104 -10.00 -17.48 -9.24
N ASP A 105 -8.80 -17.10 -9.70
CA ASP A 105 -7.74 -16.65 -8.81
C ASP A 105 -8.05 -15.24 -8.30
N LEU A 106 -8.59 -14.37 -9.15
CA LEU A 106 -9.08 -13.05 -8.72
C LEU A 106 -10.20 -13.18 -7.67
N GLU A 107 -11.19 -14.05 -7.89
CA GLU A 107 -12.27 -14.31 -6.93
C GLU A 107 -11.74 -14.81 -5.59
N ARG A 108 -10.72 -15.69 -5.61
CA ARG A 108 -10.06 -16.17 -4.40
C ARG A 108 -9.35 -15.05 -3.65
N ILE A 109 -8.62 -14.19 -4.37
CA ILE A 109 -7.96 -13.00 -3.79
C ILE A 109 -9.00 -12.07 -3.16
N LEU A 110 -10.08 -11.76 -3.88
CA LEU A 110 -11.16 -10.91 -3.39
C LEU A 110 -11.84 -11.49 -2.14
N GLY A 111 -12.06 -12.81 -2.09
CA GLY A 111 -12.58 -13.48 -0.90
C GLY A 111 -11.66 -13.31 0.31
N SER A 112 -10.35 -13.45 0.10
CA SER A 112 -9.32 -13.25 1.14
C SER A 112 -9.27 -11.80 1.63
N MET A 113 -9.36 -10.83 0.72
CA MET A 113 -9.43 -9.40 1.05
C MET A 113 -10.68 -9.09 1.88
N ALA A 114 -11.84 -9.61 1.47
CA ALA A 114 -13.09 -9.39 2.18
C ALA A 114 -13.04 -9.93 3.61
N GLU A 115 -12.43 -11.10 3.80
CA GLU A 115 -12.27 -11.69 5.13
C GLU A 115 -11.33 -10.87 6.00
N ALA A 116 -10.14 -10.50 5.50
CA ALA A 116 -9.20 -9.66 6.23
C ALA A 116 -9.81 -8.29 6.60
N ALA A 117 -10.58 -7.68 5.69
CA ALA A 117 -11.25 -6.41 5.96
C ALA A 117 -12.32 -6.54 7.05
N ARG A 118 -13.08 -7.64 7.04
CA ARG A 118 -14.08 -7.97 8.06
C ARG A 118 -13.43 -8.19 9.43
N GLU A 119 -12.32 -8.92 9.47
CA GLU A 119 -11.55 -9.16 10.70
C GLU A 119 -10.98 -7.86 11.29
N ALA A 120 -10.46 -6.98 10.43
CA ALA A 120 -9.93 -5.68 10.84
C ALA A 120 -11.02 -4.63 11.14
N GLY A 121 -12.29 -4.92 10.85
CA GLY A 121 -13.40 -3.97 11.05
C GLY A 121 -13.36 -2.75 10.13
N VAL A 122 -12.76 -2.89 8.94
CA VAL A 122 -12.62 -1.82 7.94
C VAL A 122 -13.55 -2.03 6.74
N HIS A 123 -13.87 -0.95 6.04
CA HIS A 123 -14.65 -1.01 4.81
C HIS A 123 -13.80 -0.62 3.61
N VAL A 124 -13.88 -1.41 2.54
CA VAL A 124 -13.44 -0.96 1.22
C VAL A 124 -14.54 -0.08 0.63
N VAL A 125 -14.25 1.20 0.39
CA VAL A 125 -15.26 2.20 0.04
C VAL A 125 -15.16 2.73 -1.39
N THR A 126 -14.07 2.44 -2.08
CA THR A 126 -13.87 2.84 -3.48
C THR A 126 -12.80 1.96 -4.12
N GLY A 127 -12.73 1.99 -5.45
CA GLY A 127 -11.64 1.34 -6.15
C GLY A 127 -11.56 1.63 -7.65
N ASP A 128 -10.51 1.11 -8.26
CA ASP A 128 -10.25 1.18 -9.69
C ASP A 128 -9.65 -0.14 -10.20
N THR A 129 -9.91 -0.46 -11.46
CA THR A 129 -9.36 -1.65 -12.11
C THR A 129 -8.80 -1.27 -13.47
N LYS A 130 -7.61 -1.78 -13.77
CA LYS A 130 -6.93 -1.68 -15.06
C LYS A 130 -6.46 -3.06 -15.49
N VAL A 131 -6.53 -3.32 -16.79
CA VAL A 131 -5.97 -4.53 -17.41
C VAL A 131 -4.85 -4.08 -18.34
N VAL A 132 -3.68 -4.71 -18.21
CA VAL A 132 -2.45 -4.39 -18.97
C VAL A 132 -1.95 -5.57 -19.78
#